data_AF-A0AAW5RSD9-F1
#
_entry.id   AF-A0AAW5RSD9-F1
#
_cell.length_a   1.000
_cell.length_b   1.000
_cell.length_c   1.000
_cell.angle_alpha   90.00
_cell.angle_beta   90.00
_cell.angle_gamma   90.00
#
_symmetry.space_group_name_H-M   'P 1'
#
loop_
_entity.id
_entity.type
_entity.pdbx_description
1 polymer ?
#
loop_
_entity_poly.entity_id
_entity_poly.type
_entity_poly.pdbx_seq_one_letter_code
_entity_poly.pdbx_strand_id
1 'polypeptide(L)'
;MRDTMNNKRPIRDQQYENYWKLTLEYSDFYEENFNKCLKIIIDFIDKNTNINTKEYRELQDEIYNFNPKSNYASVRKSINQFFKLGFVNNNFHGYHKKTKQFLAEQNKAKKKILYSEILYDNASFSRSYKNSSDKNELKFLVKTIEHCGSISKENLLAIMCVTDTASKDYLNSDELQRQTDHIISIKLLERKYNQVTYLWNICKNVLTGIYVDENNCLTLDKPEYDYTERAIGRDTYKQTLYKYSLYEESREIFSDVYCYVEELKYPVLIASHIKPYRYCNDSEQFDKNNGLLLSKSLDQLFDQG
;
A
#
# COMPACT_ATOMS: atom_id res chain seq x y z
N MET A 1 -24.54 37.06 -23.76
CA MET A 1 -23.07 37.03 -23.62
C MET A 1 -22.63 35.59 -23.58
N ARG A 2 -21.84 35.14 -24.56
CA ARG A 2 -21.32 33.76 -24.63
C ARG A 2 -20.03 33.71 -23.82
N ASP A 3 -20.05 33.02 -22.68
CA ASP A 3 -18.85 32.69 -21.93
C ASP A 3 -18.01 31.70 -22.74
N THR A 4 -16.84 32.18 -23.15
CA THR A 4 -15.82 31.40 -23.86
C THR A 4 -15.19 30.40 -22.89
N MET A 5 -15.42 29.12 -23.16
CA MET A 5 -14.70 28.01 -22.54
C MET A 5 -13.20 28.23 -22.64
N ASN A 6 -12.56 28.46 -21.49
CA ASN A 6 -11.13 28.63 -21.37
C ASN A 6 -10.47 27.23 -21.48
N ASN A 7 -10.27 26.74 -22.70
CA ASN A 7 -9.45 25.57 -22.95
C ASN A 7 -8.02 25.86 -22.48
N LYS A 8 -7.54 25.12 -21.46
CA LYS A 8 -6.14 25.18 -21.01
C LYS A 8 -5.21 25.01 -22.21
N ARG A 9 -4.45 26.06 -22.54
CA ARG A 9 -3.47 26.02 -23.63
C ARG A 9 -2.38 25.00 -23.29
N PRO A 10 -2.02 24.07 -24.21
CA PRO A 10 -0.89 23.17 -24.00
C PRO A 10 0.41 23.98 -23.90
N ILE A 11 1.20 23.71 -22.86
CA ILE A 11 2.50 24.35 -22.62
C ILE A 11 3.46 23.87 -23.72
N ARG A 12 4.08 24.83 -24.44
CA ARG A 12 4.85 24.57 -25.67
C ARG A 12 6.17 23.81 -25.46
N ASP A 13 6.68 23.74 -24.23
CA ASP A 13 7.94 23.05 -23.87
C ASP A 13 7.73 21.99 -22.78
N GLN A 14 6.74 21.11 -22.98
CA GLN A 14 6.50 20.02 -22.03
C GLN A 14 7.54 18.90 -22.23
N GLN A 15 8.61 18.91 -21.44
CA GLN A 15 9.40 17.68 -21.25
C GLN A 15 8.49 16.65 -20.59
N TYR A 16 8.23 15.54 -21.27
CA TYR A 16 7.45 14.44 -20.71
C TYR A 16 8.39 13.56 -19.89
N GLU A 17 8.50 13.85 -18.59
CA GLU A 17 9.20 12.93 -17.70
C GLU A 17 8.37 11.66 -17.54
N ASN A 18 9.03 10.51 -17.63
CA ASN A 18 8.43 9.23 -17.28
C ASN A 18 8.51 9.05 -15.76
N TYR A 19 7.36 8.87 -15.12
CA TYR A 19 7.25 8.70 -13.67
C TYR A 19 5.95 7.97 -13.34
N TRP A 20 5.82 7.50 -12.11
CA TRP A 20 4.62 6.83 -11.63
C TRP A 20 3.43 7.79 -11.51
N LYS A 21 2.46 7.67 -12.42
CA LYS A 21 1.28 8.54 -12.48
C LYS A 21 0.16 8.01 -11.59
N LEU A 22 0.10 8.48 -10.35
CA LEU A 22 -0.94 8.15 -9.38
C LEU A 22 -1.89 9.33 -9.12
N THR A 23 -3.16 9.12 -9.44
CA THR A 23 -4.26 10.02 -9.12
C THR A 23 -5.33 9.25 -8.38
N LEU A 24 -5.85 9.82 -7.30
CA LEU A 24 -6.89 9.21 -6.49
C LEU A 24 -8.18 10.03 -6.64
N GLU A 25 -9.28 9.37 -6.95
CA GLU A 25 -10.63 9.93 -6.82
C GLU A 25 -11.01 9.97 -5.34
N TYR A 26 -10.79 8.86 -4.64
CA TYR A 26 -11.05 8.73 -3.21
C TYR A 26 -9.73 8.76 -2.45
N SER A 27 -9.54 9.78 -1.61
CA SER A 27 -8.34 9.93 -0.76
C SER A 27 -8.55 9.41 0.67
N ASP A 28 -9.80 9.37 1.14
CA ASP A 28 -10.16 8.71 2.39
C ASP A 28 -10.72 7.31 2.09
N PHE A 29 -10.02 6.31 2.60
CA PHE A 29 -10.28 4.89 2.35
C PHE A 29 -11.19 4.26 3.42
N TYR A 30 -11.53 5.03 4.45
CA TYR A 30 -12.56 4.69 5.43
C TYR A 30 -13.93 5.24 5.05
N GLU A 31 -13.99 6.15 4.07
CA GLU A 31 -15.24 6.69 3.60
C GLU A 31 -16.15 5.62 2.99
N GLU A 32 -17.44 5.83 3.18
CA GLU A 32 -18.50 4.96 2.67
C GLU A 32 -18.44 4.87 1.14
N ASN A 33 -18.09 5.96 0.46
CA ASN A 33 -18.00 6.02 -1.00
C ASN A 33 -16.90 5.10 -1.56
N PHE A 34 -15.72 5.08 -0.92
CA PHE A 34 -14.63 4.19 -1.32
C PHE A 34 -15.06 2.72 -1.19
N ASN A 35 -15.60 2.35 -0.02
CA ASN A 35 -16.00 0.98 0.29
C ASN A 35 -17.17 0.49 -0.58
N LYS A 36 -18.20 1.33 -0.79
CA LYS A 36 -19.32 0.98 -1.67
C LYS A 36 -18.90 0.85 -3.12
N CYS A 37 -18.06 1.76 -3.63
CA CYS A 37 -17.55 1.69 -5.00
C CYS A 37 -16.74 0.41 -5.22
N LEU A 38 -15.83 0.08 -4.29
CA LEU A 38 -15.09 -1.19 -4.32
C LEU A 38 -16.04 -2.38 -4.28
N LYS A 39 -17.02 -2.38 -3.37
CA LYS A 39 -18.00 -3.47 -3.25
C LYS A 39 -18.78 -3.71 -4.55
N ILE A 40 -19.26 -2.67 -5.22
CA ILE A 40 -19.94 -2.79 -6.52
C ILE A 40 -19.02 -3.49 -7.52
N ILE A 41 -17.74 -3.09 -7.60
CA ILE A 41 -16.77 -3.70 -8.51
C ILE A 41 -16.55 -5.18 -8.19
N ILE A 42 -16.37 -5.53 -6.91
CA ILE A 42 -16.13 -6.92 -6.48
C ILE A 42 -17.36 -7.80 -6.72
N ASP A 43 -18.55 -7.32 -6.35
CA ASP A 43 -19.80 -8.04 -6.58
C ASP A 43 -20.06 -8.21 -8.09
N PHE A 44 -19.65 -7.25 -8.93
CA PHE A 44 -19.71 -7.35 -10.38
C PHE A 44 -18.74 -8.40 -10.94
N ILE A 45 -17.49 -8.44 -10.45
CA ILE A 45 -16.52 -9.49 -10.83
C ILE A 45 -17.04 -10.88 -10.43
N ASP A 46 -17.60 -11.03 -9.22
CA ASP A 46 -18.12 -12.33 -8.75
C ASP A 46 -19.31 -12.83 -9.59
N LYS A 47 -20.12 -11.92 -10.17
CA LYS A 47 -21.28 -12.25 -11.01
C LYS A 47 -20.94 -12.54 -12.48
N ASN A 48 -19.80 -12.06 -12.97
CA ASN A 48 -19.45 -12.10 -14.38
C ASN A 48 -18.18 -12.92 -14.61
N THR A 49 -18.29 -13.99 -15.40
CA THR A 49 -17.16 -14.89 -15.71
C THR A 49 -16.11 -14.26 -16.62
N ASN A 50 -16.49 -13.28 -17.44
CA ASN A 50 -15.59 -12.51 -18.29
C ASN A 50 -16.13 -11.09 -18.46
N ILE A 51 -15.28 -10.08 -18.25
CA ILE A 51 -15.67 -8.67 -18.36
C ILE A 51 -15.03 -8.11 -19.63
N ASN A 52 -15.80 -8.07 -20.71
CA ASN A 52 -15.39 -7.46 -21.96
C ASN A 52 -15.88 -6.00 -22.04
N THR A 53 -15.83 -5.39 -23.22
CA THR A 53 -16.22 -3.98 -23.40
C THR A 53 -17.69 -3.71 -23.06
N LYS A 54 -18.58 -4.70 -23.25
CA LYS A 54 -20.00 -4.56 -22.92
C LYS A 54 -20.22 -4.57 -21.41
N GLU A 55 -19.74 -5.59 -20.70
CA GLU A 55 -19.90 -5.69 -19.24
C GLU A 55 -19.14 -4.55 -18.54
N TYR A 56 -18.01 -4.10 -19.08
CA TYR A 56 -17.32 -2.93 -18.54
C TYR A 56 -18.14 -1.63 -18.69
N ARG A 57 -19.01 -1.51 -19.70
CA ARG A 57 -19.96 -0.38 -19.78
C ARG A 57 -21.06 -0.52 -18.75
N GLU A 58 -21.60 -1.72 -18.57
CA GLU A 58 -22.61 -2.00 -17.53
C GLU A 58 -22.06 -1.67 -16.13
N LEU A 59 -20.82 -2.06 -15.82
CA LEU A 59 -20.15 -1.65 -14.58
C LEU A 59 -19.98 -0.14 -14.47
N GLN A 60 -19.63 0.55 -15.55
CA GLN A 60 -19.57 2.01 -15.55
C GLN A 60 -20.94 2.64 -15.24
N ASP A 61 -22.02 2.09 -15.79
CA ASP A 61 -23.38 2.56 -15.54
C ASP A 61 -23.79 2.31 -14.07
N GLU A 62 -23.46 1.15 -13.50
CA GLU A 62 -23.68 0.85 -12.07
C GLU A 62 -22.95 1.85 -11.16
N ILE A 63 -21.67 2.12 -11.45
CA ILE A 63 -20.88 3.09 -10.67
C ILE A 63 -21.39 4.52 -10.87
N TYR A 64 -21.84 4.88 -12.07
CA TYR A 64 -22.46 6.17 -12.35
C TYR A 64 -23.76 6.34 -11.57
N ASN A 65 -24.61 5.32 -11.54
CA ASN A 65 -25.88 5.36 -10.79
C ASN A 65 -25.64 5.46 -9.28
N PHE A 66 -24.60 4.79 -8.78
CA PHE A 66 -24.20 4.89 -7.37
C PHE A 66 -23.67 6.29 -6.99
N ASN A 67 -22.78 6.86 -7.80
CA ASN A 67 -22.16 8.16 -7.54
C ASN A 67 -22.05 8.98 -8.84
N PRO A 68 -23.12 9.68 -9.25
CA PRO A 68 -23.17 10.38 -10.53
C PRO A 68 -22.02 11.37 -10.71
N LYS A 69 -21.40 11.34 -11.89
CA LYS A 69 -20.24 12.19 -12.21
C LYS A 69 -20.54 13.09 -13.41
N SER A 70 -19.75 14.15 -13.57
CA SER A 70 -19.87 15.07 -14.72
C SER A 70 -19.68 14.38 -16.07
N ASN A 71 -18.96 13.26 -16.12
CA ASN A 71 -18.79 12.44 -17.32
C ASN A 71 -18.27 11.02 -16.98
N TYR A 72 -18.38 10.10 -17.95
CA TYR A 72 -17.85 8.74 -17.86
C TYR A 72 -16.32 8.66 -17.78
N ALA A 73 -15.57 9.72 -18.09
CA ALA A 73 -14.13 9.71 -17.85
C ALA A 73 -13.82 9.73 -16.35
N SER A 74 -14.60 10.44 -15.54
CA SER A 74 -14.51 10.42 -14.07
C SER A 74 -14.94 9.08 -13.49
N VAL A 75 -16.01 8.46 -14.01
CA VAL A 75 -16.41 7.09 -13.61
C VAL A 75 -15.28 6.08 -13.83
N ARG A 76 -14.64 6.13 -15.01
CA ARG A 76 -13.49 5.26 -15.31
C ARG A 76 -12.29 5.53 -14.40
N LYS A 77 -12.09 6.77 -13.94
CA LYS A 77 -11.04 7.08 -12.95
C LYS A 77 -11.33 6.38 -11.62
N SER A 78 -12.57 6.41 -11.15
CA SER A 78 -12.98 5.69 -9.93
C SER A 78 -12.69 4.20 -10.03
N ILE A 79 -13.03 3.56 -11.14
CA ILE A 79 -12.77 2.12 -11.34
C ILE A 79 -11.26 1.85 -11.42
N ASN A 80 -10.53 2.62 -12.26
CA ASN A 80 -9.09 2.44 -12.44
C ASN A 80 -8.30 2.66 -11.16
N GLN A 81 -8.80 3.46 -10.21
CA GLN A 81 -8.17 3.59 -8.90
C GLN A 81 -8.01 2.23 -8.20
N PHE A 82 -9.01 1.35 -8.25
CA PHE A 82 -8.94 0.04 -7.59
C PHE A 82 -8.03 -0.97 -8.30
N PHE A 83 -7.81 -0.80 -9.60
CA PHE A 83 -6.71 -1.49 -10.29
C PHE A 83 -5.35 -1.01 -9.77
N LYS A 84 -5.17 0.31 -9.70
CA LYS A 84 -3.89 0.91 -9.31
C LYS A 84 -3.47 0.58 -7.88
N LEU A 85 -4.45 0.54 -6.98
CA LEU A 85 -4.24 0.28 -5.56
C LEU A 85 -4.23 -1.22 -5.22
N GLY A 86 -4.22 -2.09 -6.23
CA GLY A 86 -4.01 -3.53 -6.05
C GLY A 86 -5.23 -4.31 -5.56
N PHE A 87 -6.41 -3.70 -5.47
CA PHE A 87 -7.63 -4.44 -5.17
C PHE A 87 -8.03 -5.34 -6.33
N VAL A 88 -7.95 -4.84 -7.56
CA VAL A 88 -8.40 -5.53 -8.78
C VAL A 88 -7.20 -5.95 -9.63
N ASN A 89 -7.22 -7.19 -10.12
CA ASN A 89 -6.17 -7.75 -10.96
C ASN A 89 -6.32 -7.33 -12.42
N ASN A 90 -5.27 -7.57 -13.22
CA ASN A 90 -5.28 -7.31 -14.66
C ASN A 90 -6.52 -7.91 -15.32
N ASN A 91 -7.14 -7.15 -16.24
CA ASN A 91 -8.28 -7.59 -17.05
C ASN A 91 -9.48 -8.10 -16.23
N PHE A 92 -9.64 -7.63 -14.98
CA PHE A 92 -10.64 -8.15 -14.04
C PHE A 92 -10.54 -9.66 -13.77
N HIS A 93 -9.36 -10.27 -13.92
CA HIS A 93 -9.10 -11.66 -13.55
C HIS A 93 -9.00 -11.81 -12.01
N GLY A 94 -10.12 -11.54 -11.34
CA GLY A 94 -10.24 -11.55 -9.89
C GLY A 94 -9.70 -10.29 -9.21
N TYR A 95 -9.48 -10.43 -7.91
CA TYR A 95 -9.07 -9.39 -6.98
C TYR A 95 -8.13 -9.95 -5.92
N HIS A 96 -7.46 -9.09 -5.16
CA HIS A 96 -6.59 -9.53 -4.08
C HIS A 96 -7.36 -10.35 -3.03
N LYS A 97 -6.76 -11.44 -2.52
CA LYS A 97 -7.40 -12.38 -1.58
C LYS A 97 -7.95 -11.72 -0.31
N LYS A 98 -7.32 -10.63 0.15
CA LYS A 98 -7.73 -9.86 1.33
C LYS A 98 -8.84 -8.84 1.09
N THR A 99 -9.26 -8.61 -0.17
CA THR A 99 -10.24 -7.56 -0.50
C THR A 99 -11.58 -7.74 0.21
N LYS A 100 -12.11 -8.98 0.26
CA LYS A 100 -13.37 -9.26 0.97
C LYS A 100 -13.23 -9.06 2.48
N GLN A 101 -12.08 -9.47 3.06
CA GLN A 101 -11.78 -9.21 4.46
C GLN A 101 -11.70 -7.71 4.76
N PHE A 102 -11.05 -6.92 3.89
CA PHE A 102 -10.99 -5.47 3.99
C PHE A 102 -12.38 -4.82 3.96
N LEU A 103 -13.27 -5.27 3.07
CA LEU A 103 -14.64 -4.75 2.99
C LEU A 103 -15.48 -5.07 4.24
N ALA A 104 -15.30 -6.25 4.82
CA ALA A 104 -16.02 -6.68 6.02
C ALA A 104 -15.50 -6.03 7.31
N GLU A 105 -14.21 -5.68 7.36
CA GLU A 105 -13.57 -5.13 8.56
C GLU A 105 -14.12 -3.74 8.93
N GLN A 106 -14.49 -3.59 10.20
CA GLN A 106 -15.06 -2.37 10.78
C GLN A 106 -14.04 -1.63 11.66
N ASN A 107 -13.10 -2.35 12.27
CA ASN A 107 -12.02 -1.75 13.04
C ASN A 107 -11.06 -1.04 12.07
N LYS A 108 -10.96 0.29 12.21
CA LYS A 108 -10.13 1.13 11.32
C LYS A 108 -8.65 0.75 11.31
N ALA A 109 -8.11 0.31 12.44
CA ALA A 109 -6.70 -0.06 12.54
C ALA A 109 -6.43 -1.40 11.85
N LYS A 110 -7.27 -2.42 12.08
CA LYS A 110 -7.21 -3.69 11.33
C LYS A 110 -7.44 -3.50 9.83
N LYS A 111 -8.39 -2.64 9.47
CA LYS A 111 -8.67 -2.29 8.07
C LYS A 111 -7.46 -1.63 7.40
N LYS A 112 -6.72 -0.80 8.13
CA LYS A 112 -5.46 -0.18 7.68
C LYS A 112 -4.38 -1.23 7.39
N ILE A 113 -4.24 -2.22 8.27
CA ILE A 113 -3.29 -3.33 8.10
C ILE A 113 -3.62 -4.12 6.83
N LEU A 114 -4.89 -4.51 6.65
CA LEU A 114 -5.35 -5.23 5.46
C LEU A 114 -5.10 -4.43 4.18
N TYR A 115 -5.35 -3.12 4.22
CA TYR A 115 -5.11 -2.28 3.06
C TYR A 115 -3.63 -2.14 2.73
N SER A 116 -2.79 -2.01 3.75
CA SER A 116 -1.32 -2.00 3.61
C SER A 116 -0.81 -3.28 2.94
N GLU A 117 -1.34 -4.44 3.34
CA GLU A 117 -1.02 -5.74 2.73
C GLU A 117 -1.45 -5.79 1.25
N ILE A 118 -2.69 -5.40 0.92
CA ILE A 118 -3.21 -5.37 -0.46
C ILE A 118 -2.34 -4.49 -1.36
N LEU A 119 -2.01 -3.30 -0.86
CA LEU A 119 -1.18 -2.33 -1.56
C LEU A 119 0.23 -2.86 -1.79
N TYR A 120 0.86 -3.39 -0.75
CA TYR A 120 2.23 -3.92 -0.84
C TYR A 120 2.32 -5.16 -1.75
N ASP A 121 1.30 -6.02 -1.72
CA ASP A 121 1.32 -7.26 -2.49
C ASP A 121 0.98 -7.05 -3.97
N ASN A 122 0.09 -6.09 -4.30
CA ASN A 122 -0.54 -6.06 -5.62
C ASN A 122 -0.75 -4.66 -6.22
N ALA A 123 -0.31 -3.57 -5.59
CA ALA A 123 -0.43 -2.25 -6.20
C ALA A 123 0.34 -2.20 -7.53
N SER A 124 -0.19 -1.43 -8.49
CA SER A 124 0.48 -1.22 -9.77
C SER A 124 -0.03 0.08 -10.37
N PHE A 125 0.70 1.19 -10.21
CA PHE A 125 0.18 2.54 -10.44
C PHE A 125 -0.16 2.84 -11.91
N SER A 126 0.38 2.03 -12.81
CA SER A 126 0.11 2.03 -14.24
C SER A 126 -1.06 1.13 -14.66
N ARG A 127 -1.52 0.22 -13.78
CA ARG A 127 -2.61 -0.72 -14.06
C ARG A 127 -3.95 0.00 -14.25
N SER A 128 -4.74 -0.48 -15.20
CA SER A 128 -6.09 -0.01 -15.50
C SER A 128 -6.88 -1.08 -16.25
N TYR A 129 -8.16 -0.83 -16.54
CA TYR A 129 -8.93 -1.70 -17.42
C TYR A 129 -8.26 -1.96 -18.79
N LYS A 130 -7.62 -0.94 -19.39
CA LYS A 130 -7.01 -1.05 -20.72
C LYS A 130 -5.55 -1.50 -20.71
N ASN A 131 -4.87 -1.36 -19.58
CA ASN A 131 -3.42 -1.57 -19.48
C ASN A 131 -3.16 -2.51 -18.31
N SER A 132 -2.72 -3.74 -18.60
CA SER A 132 -2.19 -4.65 -17.59
C SER A 132 -0.81 -4.18 -17.14
N SER A 133 -0.50 -4.37 -15.85
CA SER A 133 0.81 -4.06 -15.29
C SER A 133 0.98 -4.72 -13.92
N ASP A 134 2.16 -5.29 -13.67
CA ASP A 134 2.53 -5.97 -12.41
C ASP A 134 3.83 -5.41 -11.81
N LYS A 135 4.11 -4.13 -12.07
CA LYS A 135 5.36 -3.47 -11.66
C LYS A 135 5.59 -3.37 -10.15
N ASN A 136 4.52 -3.39 -9.37
CA ASN A 136 4.54 -3.25 -7.91
C ASN A 136 5.43 -2.12 -7.40
N GLU A 137 5.17 -0.92 -7.92
CA GLU A 137 5.94 0.28 -7.60
C GLU A 137 5.93 0.60 -6.09
N LEU A 138 4.87 0.22 -5.37
CA LEU A 138 4.79 0.45 -3.93
C LEU A 138 5.71 -0.48 -3.15
N LYS A 139 5.82 -1.76 -3.51
CA LYS A 139 6.78 -2.67 -2.89
C LYS A 139 8.20 -2.17 -3.06
N PHE A 140 8.55 -1.69 -4.25
CA PHE A 140 9.84 -1.06 -4.53
C PHE A 140 10.11 0.15 -3.64
N LEU A 141 9.10 1.03 -3.48
CA LEU A 141 9.19 2.19 -2.59
C LEU A 141 9.45 1.79 -1.14
N VAL A 142 8.65 0.86 -0.59
CA VAL A 142 8.76 0.43 0.81
C VAL A 142 10.12 -0.23 1.06
N LYS A 143 10.59 -1.09 0.16
CA LYS A 143 11.94 -1.68 0.26
C LYS A 143 13.04 -0.62 0.18
N THR A 144 12.85 0.44 -0.61
CA THR A 144 13.80 1.57 -0.66
C THR A 144 13.84 2.32 0.66
N ILE A 145 12.69 2.59 1.30
CA ILE A 145 12.62 3.20 2.64
C ILE A 145 13.36 2.32 3.66
N GLU A 146 13.12 1.02 3.64
CA GLU A 146 13.75 0.07 4.56
C GLU A 146 15.29 0.13 4.50
N HIS A 147 15.85 0.14 3.28
CA HIS A 147 17.30 0.14 3.06
C HIS A 147 17.94 1.50 3.29
N CYS A 148 17.27 2.59 2.94
CA CYS A 148 17.79 3.95 3.10
C CYS A 148 17.50 4.55 4.48
N GLY A 149 16.62 3.94 5.28
CA GLY A 149 16.21 4.40 6.60
C GLY A 149 15.02 5.35 6.54
N SER A 150 15.23 6.55 6.00
CA SER A 150 14.17 7.55 5.83
C SER A 150 14.29 8.25 4.47
N ILE A 151 13.18 8.75 3.95
CA ILE A 151 13.15 9.43 2.64
C ILE A 151 12.37 10.76 2.69
N SER A 152 12.90 11.80 2.06
CA SER A 152 12.22 13.08 1.88
C SER A 152 11.18 13.04 0.73
N LYS A 153 10.49 14.16 0.48
CA LYS A 153 9.61 14.29 -0.69
C LYS A 153 10.36 14.28 -2.01
N GLU A 154 11.57 14.84 -2.04
CA GLU A 154 12.47 14.83 -3.19
C GLU A 154 12.95 13.40 -3.47
N ASN A 155 13.31 12.65 -2.42
CA ASN A 155 13.62 11.23 -2.55
C ASN A 155 12.42 10.44 -3.08
N LEU A 156 11.21 10.69 -2.55
CA LEU A 156 10.00 10.04 -3.05
C LEU A 156 9.81 10.30 -4.55
N LEU A 157 10.01 11.54 -5.01
CA LEU A 157 9.91 11.85 -6.43
C LEU A 157 11.01 11.19 -7.26
N ALA A 158 12.24 11.10 -6.74
CA ALA A 158 13.32 10.37 -7.38
C ALA A 158 12.94 8.89 -7.58
N ILE A 159 12.43 8.25 -6.53
CA ILE A 159 11.92 6.87 -6.58
C ILE A 159 10.78 6.73 -7.61
N MET A 160 9.84 7.69 -7.65
CA MET A 160 8.75 7.71 -8.63
C MET A 160 9.23 7.79 -10.09
N CYS A 161 10.45 8.23 -10.34
CA CYS A 161 11.06 8.27 -11.67
C CYS A 161 11.74 6.95 -12.08
N VAL A 162 11.82 5.96 -11.19
CA VAL A 162 12.37 4.63 -11.50
C VAL A 162 11.35 3.83 -12.31
N THR A 163 11.60 3.66 -13.61
CA THR A 163 10.66 2.97 -14.51
C THR A 163 10.85 1.46 -14.58
N ASP A 164 12.05 1.00 -14.21
CA ASP A 164 12.43 -0.42 -14.16
C ASP A 164 12.50 -0.88 -12.70
N THR A 165 11.35 -1.29 -12.18
CA THR A 165 11.21 -1.92 -10.86
C THR A 165 11.25 -3.45 -10.93
N ALA A 166 11.48 -4.01 -12.13
CA ALA A 166 11.47 -5.45 -12.36
C ALA A 166 12.88 -6.05 -12.30
N SER A 167 13.90 -5.30 -12.74
CA SER A 167 15.29 -5.74 -12.65
C SER A 167 15.90 -5.59 -11.25
N LYS A 168 15.29 -4.75 -10.40
CA LYS A 168 15.79 -4.45 -9.07
C LYS A 168 14.65 -4.17 -8.10
N ASP A 169 14.83 -4.63 -6.86
CA ASP A 169 13.82 -4.55 -5.80
C ASP A 169 13.77 -3.21 -5.04
N TYR A 170 14.86 -2.43 -5.05
CA TYR A 170 14.96 -1.14 -4.35
C TYR A 170 16.17 -0.31 -4.84
N LEU A 171 16.21 0.98 -4.49
CA LEU A 171 17.42 1.81 -4.60
C LEU A 171 18.22 1.78 -3.30
N ASN A 172 19.54 1.66 -3.39
CA ASN A 172 20.41 1.92 -2.23
C ASN A 172 20.63 3.44 -2.05
N SER A 173 21.28 3.84 -0.95
CA SER A 173 21.49 5.25 -0.60
C SER A 173 22.21 6.05 -1.68
N ASP A 174 23.25 5.49 -2.31
CA ASP A 174 24.03 6.19 -3.35
C ASP A 174 23.22 6.38 -4.65
N GLU A 175 22.43 5.40 -5.04
CA GLU A 175 21.54 5.49 -6.20
C GLU A 175 20.42 6.49 -5.96
N LEU A 176 19.80 6.44 -4.78
CA LEU A 176 18.75 7.37 -4.38
C LEU A 176 19.28 8.80 -4.37
N GLN A 177 20.47 9.02 -3.81
CA GLN A 177 21.10 10.34 -3.77
C GLN A 177 21.35 10.88 -5.19
N ARG A 178 21.99 10.09 -6.06
CA ARG A 178 22.24 10.49 -7.46
C ARG A 178 20.97 10.87 -8.20
N GLN A 179 19.89 10.11 -8.05
CA GLN A 179 18.61 10.45 -8.67
C GLN A 179 17.99 11.70 -8.05
N THR A 180 18.08 11.84 -6.73
CA THR A 180 17.55 13.01 -6.01
C THR A 180 18.26 14.29 -6.44
N ASP A 181 19.58 14.28 -6.57
CA ASP A 181 20.37 15.41 -7.05
C ASP A 181 19.92 15.83 -8.46
N HIS A 182 19.69 14.85 -9.34
CA HIS A 182 19.14 15.13 -10.67
C HIS A 182 17.75 15.78 -10.59
N ILE A 183 16.83 15.22 -9.81
CA ILE A 183 15.46 15.75 -9.60
C ILE A 183 15.47 17.18 -9.08
N ILE A 184 16.36 17.49 -8.14
CA ILE A 184 16.55 18.83 -7.58
C ILE A 184 17.09 19.78 -8.65
N SER A 185 18.11 19.36 -9.41
CA SER A 185 18.74 20.20 -10.44
C SER A 185 17.74 20.67 -11.51
N ILE A 186 16.74 19.84 -11.84
CA ILE A 186 15.69 20.15 -12.82
C ILE A 186 14.39 20.68 -12.19
N LYS A 187 14.38 20.92 -10.87
CA LYS A 187 13.21 21.37 -10.09
C LYS A 187 11.94 20.57 -10.37
N LEU A 188 12.04 19.24 -10.49
CA LEU A 188 10.89 18.43 -10.91
C LEU A 188 9.75 18.45 -9.88
N LEU A 189 10.07 18.60 -8.59
CA LEU A 189 9.08 18.60 -7.51
C LEU A 189 8.05 19.71 -7.68
N GLU A 190 8.47 20.91 -8.06
CA GLU A 190 7.57 22.04 -8.33
C GLU A 190 6.55 21.71 -9.43
N ARG A 191 6.93 20.87 -10.40
CA ARG A 191 6.09 20.51 -11.55
C ARG A 191 5.20 19.29 -11.29
N LYS A 192 5.59 18.40 -10.36
CA LYS A 192 4.89 17.14 -10.06
C LYS A 192 4.33 17.04 -8.64
N TYR A 193 4.32 18.14 -7.89
CA TYR A 193 3.93 18.19 -6.47
C TYR A 193 2.60 17.48 -6.15
N ASN A 194 1.59 17.59 -7.03
CA ASN A 194 0.29 16.94 -6.83
C ASN A 194 0.41 15.40 -6.76
N GLN A 195 1.20 14.80 -7.65
CA GLN A 195 1.36 13.34 -7.73
C GLN A 195 2.17 12.83 -6.54
N VAL A 196 3.23 13.56 -6.17
CA VAL A 196 4.03 13.30 -4.98
C VAL A 196 3.15 13.38 -3.72
N THR A 197 2.26 14.38 -3.65
CA THR A 197 1.37 14.56 -2.50
C THR A 197 0.40 13.39 -2.33
N TYR A 198 -0.17 12.85 -3.42
CA TYR A 198 -1.02 11.65 -3.33
C TYR A 198 -0.28 10.45 -2.75
N LEU A 199 0.90 10.14 -3.29
CA LEU A 199 1.68 8.99 -2.82
C LEU A 199 2.24 9.20 -1.41
N TRP A 200 2.68 10.41 -1.08
CA TRP A 200 3.09 10.79 0.26
C TRP A 200 1.96 10.57 1.29
N ASN A 201 0.73 10.97 0.94
CA ASN A 201 -0.44 10.77 1.79
C ASN A 201 -0.80 9.29 1.95
N ILE A 202 -0.63 8.46 0.91
CA ILE A 202 -0.78 7.01 1.06
C ILE A 202 0.26 6.49 2.06
N CYS A 203 1.54 6.84 1.90
CA CYS A 203 2.59 6.35 2.78
C CYS A 203 2.33 6.77 4.23
N LYS A 204 1.98 8.04 4.46
CA LYS A 204 1.73 8.58 5.81
C LYS A 204 0.45 8.04 6.45
N ASN A 205 -0.66 8.01 5.71
CA ASN A 205 -1.98 7.81 6.29
C ASN A 205 -2.47 6.37 6.16
N VAL A 206 -2.05 5.65 5.12
CA VAL A 206 -2.51 4.29 4.80
C VAL A 206 -1.53 3.23 5.26
N LEU A 207 -0.24 3.38 4.98
CA LEU A 207 0.72 2.30 5.21
C LEU A 207 1.02 2.14 6.70
N THR A 208 0.57 1.02 7.28
CA THR A 208 0.91 0.66 8.65
C THR A 208 2.41 0.47 8.78
N GLY A 209 2.97 0.93 9.89
CA GLY A 209 4.41 0.91 10.15
C GLY A 209 5.20 2.02 9.45
N ILE A 210 4.62 2.82 8.55
CA ILE A 210 5.30 3.99 7.98
C ILE A 210 4.78 5.26 8.65
N TYR A 211 5.71 6.09 9.11
CA TYR A 211 5.43 7.35 9.78
C TYR A 211 6.28 8.49 9.23
N VAL A 212 5.96 9.72 9.61
CA VAL A 212 6.77 10.90 9.30
C VAL A 212 7.58 11.26 10.55
N ASP A 213 8.90 11.26 10.42
CA ASP A 213 9.80 11.58 11.53
C ASP A 213 9.91 13.10 11.79
N GLU A 214 10.72 13.47 12.78
CA GLU A 214 10.99 14.87 13.16
C GLU A 214 11.60 15.73 12.04
N ASN A 215 12.25 15.09 11.07
CA ASN A 215 12.84 15.71 9.89
C ASN A 215 11.88 15.75 8.70
N ASN A 216 10.60 15.45 8.94
CA ASN A 216 9.56 15.38 7.92
C ASN A 216 9.90 14.38 6.79
N CYS A 217 10.58 13.29 7.13
CA CYS A 217 10.90 12.18 6.23
C CYS A 217 10.00 10.97 6.51
N LEU A 218 9.66 10.22 5.47
CA LEU A 218 8.96 8.94 5.61
C LEU A 218 9.95 7.89 6.11
N THR A 219 9.59 7.24 7.22
CA THR A 219 10.44 6.27 7.91
C THR A 219 9.62 5.02 8.19
N LEU A 220 10.24 3.85 8.03
CA LEU A 220 9.62 2.56 8.34
C LEU A 220 9.98 2.15 9.77
N ASP A 221 8.97 1.83 10.56
CA ASP A 221 9.09 1.17 11.85
C ASP A 221 9.75 -0.20 11.65
N LYS A 222 10.88 -0.40 12.33
CA LYS A 222 11.68 -1.63 12.20
C LYS A 222 11.26 -2.57 13.32
N PRO A 223 10.75 -3.77 13.00
CA PRO A 223 10.50 -4.76 14.03
C PRO A 223 11.85 -5.12 14.66
N GLU A 224 11.97 -5.01 15.98
CA GLU A 224 13.11 -5.58 16.68
C GLU A 224 13.05 -7.10 16.53
N TYR A 225 14.11 -7.66 15.95
CA TYR A 225 14.33 -9.10 15.83
C TYR A 225 15.14 -9.57 17.05
N ASP A 226 14.87 -10.78 17.56
CA ASP A 226 15.86 -11.44 18.40
C ASP A 226 17.06 -11.86 17.53
N TYR A 227 18.27 -11.74 18.09
CA TYR A 227 19.54 -11.91 17.39
C TYR A 227 19.76 -13.35 16.89
N THR A 228 18.96 -14.30 17.38
CA THR A 228 19.04 -15.74 17.09
C THR A 228 18.45 -16.10 15.72
N GLU A 229 17.54 -15.29 15.18
CA GLU A 229 16.95 -15.49 13.85
C GLU A 229 16.85 -14.18 13.05
N ARG A 230 17.99 -13.59 12.65
CA ARG A 230 18.01 -12.88 11.35
C ARG A 230 17.81 -13.94 10.27
N ALA A 231 16.59 -14.42 10.11
CA ALA A 231 16.26 -15.34 9.04
C ALA A 231 16.40 -14.58 7.72
N ILE A 232 17.53 -14.82 7.07
CA ILE A 232 17.80 -14.47 5.68
C ILE A 232 16.54 -14.84 4.88
N GLY A 233 15.88 -13.86 4.27
CA GLY A 233 14.72 -14.07 3.41
C GLY A 233 13.35 -13.67 3.97
N ARG A 234 13.23 -13.24 5.24
CA ARG A 234 11.96 -12.66 5.73
C ARG A 234 11.67 -11.31 5.08
N ASP A 235 10.44 -11.10 4.66
CA ASP A 235 9.95 -9.79 4.21
C ASP A 235 9.69 -8.90 5.43
N THR A 236 10.57 -7.92 5.67
CA THR A 236 10.52 -7.02 6.83
C THR A 236 9.20 -6.29 6.94
N TYR A 237 8.65 -5.79 5.83
CA TYR A 237 7.41 -5.04 5.87
C TYR A 237 6.23 -5.94 6.23
N LYS A 238 6.17 -7.16 5.68
CA LYS A 238 5.16 -8.14 6.09
C LYS A 238 5.28 -8.53 7.56
N GLN A 239 6.50 -8.64 8.09
CA GLN A 239 6.72 -8.87 9.51
C GLN A 239 6.20 -7.70 10.37
N THR A 240 6.40 -6.46 9.93
CA THR A 240 5.81 -5.27 10.57
C THR A 240 4.28 -5.38 10.58
N LEU A 241 3.65 -5.68 9.45
CA LEU A 241 2.19 -5.83 9.37
C LEU A 241 1.67 -6.96 10.29
N TYR A 242 2.38 -8.08 10.33
CA TYR A 242 2.08 -9.21 11.21
C TYR A 242 2.14 -8.80 12.69
N LYS A 243 3.20 -8.10 13.11
CA LYS A 243 3.32 -7.57 14.48
C LYS A 243 2.18 -6.62 14.85
N TYR A 244 1.82 -5.70 13.95
CA TYR A 244 0.68 -4.81 14.16
C TYR A 244 -0.66 -5.57 14.21
N SER A 245 -0.80 -6.68 13.49
CA SER A 245 -2.01 -7.50 13.56
C SER A 245 -2.19 -8.14 14.94
N LEU A 246 -1.11 -8.57 15.57
CA LEU A 246 -1.12 -9.05 16.95
C LEU A 246 -1.36 -7.90 17.94
N TYR A 247 -0.84 -6.69 17.69
CA TYR A 247 -1.15 -5.53 18.53
C TYR A 247 -2.65 -5.23 18.58
N GLU A 248 -3.35 -5.32 17.44
CA GLU A 248 -4.81 -5.14 17.43
C GLU A 248 -5.54 -6.28 18.15
N GLU A 249 -5.07 -7.52 18.03
CA GLU A 249 -5.63 -8.65 18.78
C GLU A 249 -5.44 -8.48 20.29
N SER A 250 -4.24 -8.07 20.73
CA SER A 250 -3.98 -7.73 22.13
C SER A 250 -4.97 -6.69 22.65
N ARG A 251 -5.21 -5.61 21.88
CA ARG A 251 -6.14 -4.55 22.29
C ARG A 251 -7.58 -5.03 22.41
N GLU A 252 -7.97 -6.02 21.64
CA GLU A 252 -9.29 -6.63 21.75
C GLU A 252 -9.44 -7.50 23.01
N ILE A 253 -8.38 -8.19 23.39
CA ILE A 253 -8.38 -9.09 24.56
C ILE A 253 -8.15 -8.31 25.86
N PHE A 254 -7.16 -7.42 25.88
CA PHE A 254 -6.62 -6.78 27.08
C PHE A 254 -6.83 -5.26 27.14
N SER A 255 -7.57 -4.67 26.19
CA SER A 255 -7.79 -3.20 26.03
C SER A 255 -6.55 -2.36 25.68
N ASP A 256 -5.35 -2.94 25.71
CA ASP A 256 -4.10 -2.32 25.27
C ASP A 256 -3.14 -3.41 24.74
N VAL A 257 -1.92 -3.02 24.38
CA VAL A 257 -0.87 -3.95 23.93
C VAL A 257 -0.12 -4.52 25.13
N TYR A 258 -0.22 -5.83 25.33
CA TYR A 258 0.40 -6.59 26.43
C TYR A 258 1.11 -7.83 25.90
N CYS A 259 2.09 -8.33 26.67
CA CYS A 259 2.55 -9.69 26.50
C CYS A 259 1.39 -10.66 26.81
N TYR A 260 1.15 -11.63 25.93
CA TYR A 260 0.03 -12.58 26.05
C TYR A 260 0.12 -13.52 27.24
N VAL A 261 1.34 -13.79 27.73
CA VAL A 261 1.56 -14.73 28.84
C VAL A 261 1.59 -14.01 30.18
N GLU A 262 2.31 -12.89 30.25
CA GLU A 262 2.52 -12.17 31.50
C GLU A 262 1.43 -11.15 31.79
N GLU A 263 0.64 -10.77 30.77
CA GLU A 263 -0.33 -9.66 30.85
C GLU A 263 0.31 -8.35 31.33
N LEU A 264 1.59 -8.16 31.00
CA LEU A 264 2.38 -6.97 31.32
C LEU A 264 2.72 -6.15 30.07
N LYS A 265 2.81 -4.82 30.27
CA LYS A 265 3.29 -3.90 29.24
C LYS A 265 4.81 -3.97 29.19
N TYR A 266 5.34 -4.02 27.98
CA TYR A 266 6.76 -3.92 27.73
C TYR A 266 7.05 -2.78 26.75
N PRO A 267 8.21 -2.10 26.88
CA PRO A 267 8.65 -1.12 25.89
C PRO A 267 8.75 -1.74 24.48
N VAL A 268 9.13 -3.02 24.43
CA VAL A 268 9.24 -3.80 23.21
C VAL A 268 8.61 -5.18 23.43
N LEU A 269 7.74 -5.57 22.51
CA LEU A 269 7.20 -6.93 22.39
C LEU A 269 7.66 -7.55 21.08
N ILE A 270 7.93 -8.84 21.12
CA ILE A 270 8.30 -9.65 19.96
C ILE A 270 7.04 -10.33 19.42
N ALA A 271 6.89 -10.33 18.10
CA ALA A 271 5.85 -11.08 17.39
C ALA A 271 6.41 -12.46 17.07
N SER A 272 6.29 -13.37 18.03
CA SER A 272 6.83 -14.73 17.99
C SER A 272 5.91 -15.67 17.23
N HIS A 273 6.48 -16.57 16.42
CA HIS A 273 5.71 -17.54 15.66
C HIS A 273 5.48 -18.82 16.46
N ILE A 274 4.25 -19.32 16.54
CA ILE A 274 3.93 -20.59 17.21
C ILE A 274 4.54 -21.77 16.44
N LYS A 275 4.23 -21.87 15.15
CA LYS A 275 4.93 -22.73 14.19
C LYS A 275 6.13 -21.95 13.67
N PRO A 276 7.38 -22.41 13.87
CA PRO A 276 8.56 -21.65 13.49
C PRO A 276 8.54 -21.22 12.02
N TYR A 277 8.95 -19.98 11.74
CA TYR A 277 8.89 -19.37 10.41
C TYR A 277 9.50 -20.26 9.32
N ARG A 278 10.64 -20.91 9.60
CA ARG A 278 11.35 -21.80 8.67
C ARG A 278 10.54 -23.02 8.21
N TYR A 279 9.46 -23.35 8.91
CA TYR A 279 8.56 -24.46 8.58
C TYR A 279 7.19 -23.98 8.08
N CYS A 280 6.97 -22.66 8.02
CA CYS A 280 5.74 -22.08 7.55
C CYS A 280 5.69 -22.04 6.02
N ASN A 281 4.52 -22.39 5.47
CA ASN A 281 4.18 -22.04 4.10
C ASN A 281 3.76 -20.56 4.00
N ASP A 282 3.60 -20.04 2.78
CA ASP A 282 3.27 -18.63 2.53
C ASP A 282 2.00 -18.13 3.22
N SER A 283 1.04 -19.02 3.50
CA SER A 283 -0.20 -18.66 4.20
C SER A 283 -0.03 -18.60 5.72
N GLU A 284 0.95 -19.31 6.28
CA GLU A 284 1.21 -19.40 7.73
C GLU A 284 2.23 -18.36 8.21
N GLN A 285 3.16 -17.93 7.34
CA GLN A 285 4.29 -17.05 7.68
C GLN A 285 3.88 -15.71 8.31
N PHE A 286 2.72 -15.18 7.95
CA PHE A 286 2.21 -13.91 8.46
C PHE A 286 0.75 -14.02 8.92
N ASP A 287 0.31 -15.24 9.25
CA ASP A 287 -1.00 -15.46 9.86
C ASP A 287 -0.92 -15.12 11.35
N LYS A 288 -1.75 -14.17 11.78
CA LYS A 288 -1.86 -13.78 13.19
C LYS A 288 -2.17 -14.97 14.12
N ASN A 289 -2.89 -15.98 13.64
CA ASN A 289 -3.22 -17.17 14.45
C ASN A 289 -2.01 -18.09 14.68
N ASN A 290 -0.92 -17.84 13.95
CA ASN A 290 0.36 -18.47 14.15
C ASN A 290 1.30 -17.58 14.99
N GLY A 291 0.77 -16.69 15.83
CA GLY A 291 1.55 -15.68 16.53
C GLY A 291 1.21 -15.44 17.99
N LEU A 292 2.23 -15.02 18.75
CA LEU A 292 2.11 -14.56 20.12
C LEU A 292 2.88 -13.25 20.30
N LEU A 293 2.36 -12.33 21.11
CA LEU A 293 3.14 -11.19 21.61
C LEU A 293 3.82 -11.55 22.91
N LEU A 294 5.16 -11.62 22.87
CA LEU A 294 5.96 -12.04 24.00
C LEU A 294 6.93 -10.93 24.42
N SER A 295 7.25 -10.88 25.71
CA SER A 295 8.44 -10.17 26.18
C SER A 295 9.68 -10.85 25.63
N LYS A 296 10.79 -10.10 25.50
CA LYS A 296 12.03 -10.64 24.91
C LYS A 296 12.54 -11.89 25.65
N SER A 297 12.43 -11.93 26.97
CA SER A 297 12.84 -13.08 27.77
C SER A 297 11.96 -14.31 27.53
N LEU A 298 10.65 -14.12 27.39
CA LEU A 298 9.74 -15.24 27.13
C LEU A 298 9.84 -15.74 25.70
N ASP A 299 9.99 -14.84 24.73
CA ASP A 299 10.26 -15.18 23.33
C ASP A 299 11.48 -16.11 23.22
N GLN A 300 12.58 -15.75 23.88
CA GLN A 300 13.79 -16.57 23.91
C GLN A 300 13.60 -17.96 24.50
N LEU A 301 12.79 -18.08 25.56
CA LEU A 301 12.47 -19.38 26.16
C LEU A 301 11.53 -20.19 25.25
N PHE A 302 10.51 -19.54 24.70
CA PHE A 302 9.52 -20.18 23.85
C PHE A 302 10.13 -20.74 22.56
N ASP A 303 11.01 -19.97 21.91
CA ASP A 303 11.66 -20.39 20.67
C ASP A 303 12.65 -21.55 20.87
N GLN A 304 13.15 -21.76 22.09
CA GLN A 304 14.10 -22.82 22.42
C GLN A 304 13.44 -24.14 22.87
N GLY A 305 12.13 -24.12 23.14
CA GLY A 305 11.35 -25.28 23.62
C GLY A 305 11.53 -25.60 25.10
#